data_AF-B4EQM5-F1
#
_entry.id   AF-B4EQM5-F1
#
_cell.length_a   1.000
_cell.length_b   1.000
_cell.length_c   1.000
_cell.angle_alpha   90.00
_cell.angle_beta   90.00
_cell.angle_gamma   90.00
#
_symmetry.space_group_name_H-M   'P 1'
#
loop_
_entity.id
_entity.type
_entity.pdbx_description
1 polymer ?
#
loop_
_entity_poly.entity_id
_entity_poly.type
_entity_poly.pdbx_seq_one_letter_code
_entity_poly.pdbx_strand_id
1 'polypeptide(L)'
;MANRPQAVTVPPPATYTRTDFAALRARIQGIPAATIARRFYDVEDSAVPAEADAVEQHLMTMRDALVRLALLNGSAALADHLRASMRQHGEAKLTALTLRMVEDAAKLAAAAPAADHAVALWFRPLIARRLAGEGIATLGELVAYCNRHGGSWWRSVPRIGPLRARTLVAWLRRHETTLGARVDADVDTAPLAPAPDRAIVVGPGSAALAPLERLAAPVELSGAGGTNRAVGFPFIHAEHDLAALHAWLMRYRDRPATLRAYTREVERFVLWALKVRGIAVSSLRVEDCEAYKDFLGHPAADFCGPKRPRVSGRWRPFTGSLSADSQAYAVRTLRMAFDWLVKVRYLAGNPFSAVTLPATVTREWSLQVERALPADLLRTLRDTLDARCARPDEDATQWRIARAAIGLMVDSGLRRAEAACARRSGLKRVDGIKGQAVWTLTLIGKRSKVRTVPVSPTTLAALRAHWADRGLIWDDCRARADDNDVTDDSAPDWPLLAPLTIPGTAAAQARHETGAETYAPDALGRLVRTALRRLQVELQRWGVLSLWDAAQLQKTSAHALRHTFGTDATARGVPIDVVQQILGHASLATTSIYVKAQQQRVLE
;
A
#
# COMPACT_ATOMS: atom_id res chain seq x y z
N MET A 1 37.62 -8.28 0.85
CA MET A 1 38.12 -7.10 1.60
C MET A 1 36.92 -6.28 2.04
N ALA A 2 36.70 -6.19 3.36
CA ALA A 2 35.50 -5.62 3.96
C ALA A 2 35.48 -4.09 3.87
N ASN A 3 34.39 -3.54 3.35
CA ASN A 3 34.11 -2.10 3.34
C ASN A 3 33.60 -1.71 4.74
N ARG A 4 34.50 -1.28 5.63
CA ARG A 4 34.12 -0.69 6.91
C ARG A 4 33.42 0.65 6.63
N PRO A 5 32.20 0.89 7.12
CA PRO A 5 31.62 2.22 7.09
C PRO A 5 32.48 3.14 7.96
N GLN A 6 33.10 4.16 7.35
CA GLN A 6 33.64 5.29 8.08
C GLN A 6 32.46 5.94 8.81
N ALA A 7 32.39 5.70 10.13
CA ALA A 7 31.58 6.51 11.01
C ALA A 7 32.15 7.92 10.93
N VAL A 8 31.47 8.82 10.21
CA VAL A 8 31.63 10.25 10.44
C VAL A 8 31.01 10.51 11.80
N THR A 9 31.81 10.36 12.85
CA THR A 9 31.53 10.89 14.17
C THR A 9 31.41 12.40 14.01
N VAL A 10 30.18 12.88 13.86
CA VAL A 10 29.89 14.29 14.12
C VAL A 10 30.08 14.45 15.63
N PRO A 11 31.05 15.24 16.11
CA PRO A 11 31.22 15.46 17.54
C PRO A 11 29.91 15.99 18.13
N PRO A 12 29.58 15.67 19.38
CA PRO A 12 28.44 16.28 20.06
C PRO A 12 28.56 17.81 19.95
N PRO A 13 27.45 18.55 19.80
CA PRO A 13 27.52 20.00 19.78
C PRO A 13 28.17 20.45 21.09
N ALA A 14 29.35 21.06 20.98
CA ALA A 14 30.05 21.59 22.13
C ALA A 14 29.16 22.67 22.74
N THR A 15 28.66 22.43 23.95
CA THR A 15 27.94 23.44 24.73
C THR A 15 28.95 24.40 25.31
N TYR A 16 29.12 25.56 24.66
CA TYR A 16 29.99 26.63 25.15
C TYR A 16 29.30 27.41 26.27
N THR A 17 30.05 27.72 27.32
CA THR A 17 29.61 28.47 28.48
C THR A 17 29.61 29.97 28.22
N ARG A 18 28.96 30.76 29.09
CA ARG A 18 29.01 32.24 29.02
C ARG A 18 30.44 32.77 29.14
N THR A 19 31.29 32.05 29.88
CA THR A 19 32.71 32.36 30.06
C THR A 19 33.49 32.17 28.76
N ASP A 20 33.22 31.11 28.01
CA ASP A 20 33.89 30.83 26.72
C ASP A 20 33.58 31.92 25.68
N PHE A 21 32.33 32.41 25.64
CA PHE A 21 31.96 33.53 24.76
C PHE A 21 32.64 34.84 25.18
N ALA A 22 32.79 35.10 26.48
CA ALA A 22 33.51 36.26 26.98
C ALA A 22 35.01 36.18 26.64
N ALA A 23 35.62 35.00 26.78
CA ALA A 23 37.00 34.73 26.41
C ALA A 23 37.25 34.87 24.89
N LEU A 24 36.35 34.37 24.06
CA LEU A 24 36.43 34.52 22.60
C LEU A 24 36.34 36.00 22.18
N ARG A 25 35.48 36.79 22.83
CA ARG A 25 35.37 38.23 22.59
C ARG A 25 36.65 38.98 22.97
N ALA A 26 37.23 38.65 24.13
CA ALA A 26 38.52 39.19 24.55
C ALA A 26 39.64 38.88 23.54
N ARG A 27 39.63 37.65 22.99
CA ARG A 27 40.61 37.22 21.98
C ARG A 27 40.49 37.98 20.67
N ILE A 28 39.26 38.24 20.22
CA ILE A 28 38.96 39.01 19.00
C ILE A 28 39.35 40.50 19.17
N GLN A 29 39.28 41.02 20.40
CA GLN A 29 39.74 42.37 20.74
C GLN A 29 41.28 42.49 20.86
N GLY A 30 42.02 41.41 20.62
CA GLY A 30 43.49 41.43 20.59
C GLY A 30 44.17 41.14 21.92
N ILE A 31 43.44 40.67 22.94
CA ILE A 31 44.05 40.29 24.23
C ILE A 31 44.82 38.97 24.06
N PRO A 32 46.08 38.86 24.54
CA PRO A 32 46.89 37.64 24.41
C PRO A 32 46.29 36.42 25.14
N ALA A 33 46.42 35.23 24.55
CA ALA A 33 45.89 33.97 25.09
C ALA A 33 46.35 33.68 26.53
N ALA A 34 47.61 33.99 26.87
CA ALA A 34 48.15 33.83 28.22
C ALA A 34 47.41 34.70 29.26
N THR A 35 46.93 35.88 28.86
CA THR A 35 46.14 36.77 29.75
C THR A 35 44.70 36.28 29.85
N ILE A 36 44.15 35.69 28.79
CA ILE A 36 42.80 35.12 28.78
C ILE A 36 42.75 33.86 29.65
N ALA A 37 43.72 32.95 29.49
CA ALA A 37 43.85 31.75 30.30
C ALA A 37 43.82 32.10 31.79
N ARG A 38 44.65 33.05 32.23
CA ARG A 38 44.73 33.47 33.64
C ARG A 38 43.51 34.23 34.18
N ARG A 39 42.67 34.82 33.31
CA ARG A 39 41.53 35.67 33.73
C ARG A 39 40.18 34.98 33.63
N PHE A 40 40.03 34.03 32.72
CA PHE A 40 38.74 33.41 32.39
C PHE A 40 38.69 31.92 32.70
N TYR A 41 39.83 31.23 32.84
CA TYR A 41 39.89 29.80 33.08
C TYR A 41 40.67 29.51 34.37
N ASP A 42 39.98 28.99 35.37
CA ASP A 42 40.58 28.55 36.63
C ASP A 42 41.07 27.10 36.51
N VAL A 43 42.19 26.78 37.18
CA VAL A 43 42.87 25.48 37.13
C VAL A 43 42.02 24.37 37.76
N GLU A 44 41.15 24.70 38.71
CA GLU A 44 40.35 23.72 39.46
C GLU A 44 38.93 23.50 38.91
N ASP A 45 38.38 24.43 38.12
CA ASP A 45 36.93 24.44 37.78
C ASP A 45 36.63 24.51 36.25
N SER A 46 37.66 24.56 35.40
CA SER A 46 37.49 24.67 33.95
C SER A 46 37.75 23.35 33.22
N ALA A 47 36.89 23.00 32.26
CA ALA A 47 37.07 21.80 31.42
C ALA A 47 38.25 21.91 30.42
N VAL A 48 38.85 23.09 30.30
CA VAL A 48 40.00 23.39 29.44
C VAL A 48 41.20 23.73 30.34
N PRO A 49 42.38 23.13 30.13
CA PRO A 49 43.58 23.47 30.89
C PRO A 49 43.89 24.97 30.78
N ALA A 50 44.22 25.63 31.90
CA ALA A 50 44.56 27.06 31.95
C ALA A 50 45.95 27.38 31.37
N GLU A 51 46.37 26.63 30.35
CA GLU A 51 47.59 26.83 29.57
C GLU A 51 47.28 27.71 28.35
N ALA A 52 48.19 28.62 28.01
CA ALA A 52 47.98 29.59 26.94
C ALA A 52 47.69 28.92 25.58
N ASP A 53 48.38 27.83 25.27
CA ASP A 53 48.24 27.13 23.99
C ASP A 53 46.95 26.31 23.92
N ALA A 54 46.53 25.70 25.04
CA ALA A 54 45.28 24.93 25.12
C ALA A 54 44.05 25.84 24.96
N VAL A 55 44.07 27.01 25.60
CA VAL A 55 43.02 28.02 25.48
C VAL A 55 42.96 28.60 24.06
N GLU A 56 44.11 28.85 23.43
CA GLU A 56 44.16 29.34 22.05
C GLU A 56 43.53 28.33 21.08
N GLN A 57 43.91 27.05 21.17
CA GLN A 57 43.33 25.99 20.34
C GLN A 57 41.83 25.80 20.59
N HIS A 58 41.39 25.91 21.85
CA HIS A 58 39.98 25.83 22.22
C HIS A 58 39.17 26.98 21.58
N LEU A 59 39.66 28.21 21.69
CA LEU A 59 39.00 29.40 21.12
C LEU A 59 38.98 29.39 19.59
N MET A 60 40.04 28.91 18.94
CA MET A 60 40.06 28.69 17.48
C MET A 60 39.02 27.66 17.05
N THR A 61 38.96 26.52 17.74
CA THR A 61 37.97 25.47 17.47
C THR A 61 36.54 25.98 17.67
N MET A 62 36.31 26.74 18.74
CA MET A 62 35.03 27.39 19.03
C MET A 62 34.63 28.38 17.92
N ARG A 63 35.55 29.25 17.50
CA ARG A 63 35.33 30.21 16.41
C ARG A 63 34.89 29.50 15.13
N ASP A 64 35.64 28.48 14.72
CA ASP A 64 35.41 27.79 13.45
C ASP A 64 34.09 27.00 13.47
N ALA A 65 33.73 26.41 14.62
CA ALA A 65 32.44 25.77 14.83
C ALA A 65 31.27 26.76 14.72
N LEU A 66 31.39 27.94 15.35
CA LEU A 66 30.37 28.99 15.32
C LEU A 66 30.19 29.58 13.91
N VAL A 67 31.28 29.82 13.18
CA VAL A 67 31.24 30.29 11.78
C VAL A 67 30.55 29.27 10.89
N ARG A 68 30.84 27.97 11.07
CA ARG A 68 30.17 26.90 10.33
C ARG A 68 28.67 26.89 10.60
N LEU A 69 28.24 27.05 11.85
CA LEU A 69 26.82 27.10 12.22
C LEU A 69 26.13 28.33 11.61
N ALA A 70 26.77 29.49 11.61
CA ALA A 70 26.25 30.71 11.00
C ALA A 70 26.14 30.62 9.47
N LEU A 71 27.06 29.93 8.80
CA LEU A 71 26.98 29.68 7.34
C LEU A 71 25.82 28.76 6.94
N LEU A 72 25.41 27.87 7.85
CA LEU A 72 24.33 26.92 7.61
C LEU A 72 22.95 27.49 7.97
N ASN A 73 22.86 28.29 9.04
CA ASN A 73 21.59 28.68 9.66
C ASN A 73 21.42 30.21 9.86
N GLY A 74 22.43 31.02 9.58
CA GLY A 74 22.37 32.48 9.68
C GLY A 74 21.64 33.15 8.52
N SER A 75 21.49 34.47 8.58
CA SER A 75 20.90 35.26 7.49
C SER A 75 21.78 35.19 6.23
N ALA A 76 21.16 35.27 5.04
CA ALA A 76 21.89 35.22 3.77
C ALA A 76 22.99 36.29 3.68
N ALA A 77 22.71 37.51 4.17
CA ALA A 77 23.67 38.60 4.24
C ALA A 77 24.90 38.29 5.13
N LEU A 78 24.68 37.63 6.28
CA LEU A 78 25.77 37.22 7.16
C LEU A 78 26.61 36.10 6.53
N ALA A 79 25.95 35.12 5.90
CA ALA A 79 26.64 34.01 5.26
C ALA A 79 27.52 34.47 4.07
N ASP A 80 27.04 35.42 3.27
CA ASP A 80 27.80 35.96 2.14
C ASP A 80 28.99 36.80 2.60
N HIS A 81 28.82 37.60 3.66
CA HIS A 81 29.91 38.35 4.28
C HIS A 81 31.01 37.43 4.84
N LEU A 82 30.63 36.37 5.55
CA LEU A 82 31.59 35.38 6.09
C LEU A 82 32.33 34.63 4.96
N ARG A 83 31.62 34.22 3.89
CA ARG A 83 32.26 33.59 2.72
C ARG A 83 33.24 34.53 2.02
N ALA A 84 32.90 35.81 1.90
CA ALA A 84 33.78 36.81 1.30
C ALA A 84 35.06 36.99 2.15
N SER A 85 34.92 37.11 3.47
CA SER A 85 36.07 37.19 4.39
C SER A 85 36.98 35.97 4.28
N MET A 86 36.43 34.75 4.23
CA MET A 86 37.22 33.52 4.13
C MET A 86 38.02 33.45 2.82
N ARG A 87 37.46 33.93 1.70
CA ARG A 87 38.18 33.98 0.41
C ARG A 87 39.34 34.97 0.44
N GLN A 88 39.18 36.10 1.15
CA GLN A 88 40.17 37.17 1.17
C GLN A 88 41.32 36.93 2.16
N HIS A 89 41.04 36.29 3.29
CA HIS A 89 41.99 36.17 4.40
C HIS A 89 42.35 34.73 4.78
N GLY A 90 41.80 33.72 4.09
CA GLY A 90 42.01 32.30 4.40
C GLY A 90 41.22 31.81 5.63
N GLU A 91 40.82 32.72 6.53
CA GLU A 91 39.98 32.47 7.70
C GLU A 91 38.83 33.49 7.81
N ALA A 92 37.79 33.14 8.57
CA ALA A 92 36.70 34.06 8.86
C ALA A 92 37.15 35.06 9.94
N LYS A 93 37.46 36.30 9.52
CA LYS A 93 37.78 37.38 10.47
C LYS A 93 36.48 37.91 11.08
N LEU A 94 36.29 37.65 12.37
CA LEU A 94 35.16 38.18 13.12
C LEU A 94 35.50 39.57 13.66
N THR A 95 34.73 40.58 13.29
CA THR A 95 34.61 41.86 14.01
C THR A 95 33.62 41.74 15.18
N ALA A 96 33.63 42.69 16.11
CA ALA A 96 32.72 42.69 17.26
C ALA A 96 31.22 42.64 16.87
N LEU A 97 30.85 43.28 15.75
CA LEU A 97 29.47 43.25 15.24
C LEU A 97 29.13 41.88 14.64
N THR A 98 30.00 41.32 13.80
CA THR A 98 29.79 39.98 13.22
C THR A 98 29.83 38.87 14.26
N LEU A 99 30.63 39.01 15.32
CA LEU A 99 30.66 38.08 16.44
C LEU A 99 29.29 38.02 17.14
N ARG A 100 28.67 39.18 17.42
CA ARG A 100 27.33 39.22 18.04
C ARG A 100 26.27 38.55 17.15
N MET A 101 26.33 38.78 15.84
CA MET A 101 25.43 38.12 14.89
C MET A 101 25.64 36.61 14.82
N VAL A 102 26.90 36.15 14.91
CA VAL A 102 27.25 34.72 14.96
C VAL A 102 26.82 34.09 16.28
N GLU A 103 26.99 34.78 17.42
CA GLU A 103 26.49 34.36 18.74
C GLU A 103 24.95 34.22 18.73
N ASP A 104 24.22 35.16 18.13
CA ASP A 104 22.75 35.10 18.05
C ASP A 104 22.26 34.01 17.09
N ALA A 105 22.95 33.78 15.97
CA ALA A 105 22.70 32.64 15.08
C ALA A 105 23.00 31.29 15.75
N ALA A 106 24.01 31.22 16.62
CA ALA A 106 24.33 30.03 17.40
C ALA A 106 23.29 29.75 18.51
N LYS A 107 22.72 30.78 19.13
CA LYS A 107 21.59 30.64 20.07
C LYS A 107 20.33 30.09 19.38
N LEU A 108 20.06 30.51 18.14
CA LEU A 108 19.00 29.93 17.29
C LEU A 108 19.29 28.45 16.93
N ALA A 109 20.57 28.08 16.76
CA ALA A 109 20.98 26.68 16.55
C ALA A 109 21.01 25.82 17.83
N ALA A 110 20.92 26.44 19.02
CA ALA A 110 20.85 25.79 20.33
C ALA A 110 19.41 25.76 20.92
N ALA A 111 18.38 25.88 20.09
CA ALA A 111 17.00 25.68 20.52
C ALA A 111 16.69 24.18 20.60
N ALA A 112 16.09 23.70 21.70
CA ALA A 112 15.52 22.35 21.74
C ALA A 112 14.46 22.19 20.63
N PRO A 113 14.36 21.04 19.96
CA PRO A 113 13.39 20.86 18.89
C PRO A 113 11.96 20.95 19.43
N ALA A 114 11.22 21.95 18.97
CA ALA A 114 9.80 22.17 19.28
C ALA A 114 8.91 21.74 18.10
N ALA A 115 7.63 21.46 18.38
CA ALA A 115 6.69 20.93 17.40
C ALA A 115 6.41 21.88 16.22
N ASP A 116 6.47 23.20 16.44
CA ASP A 116 6.26 24.24 15.43
C ASP A 116 7.49 24.48 14.54
N HIS A 117 8.66 23.95 14.91
CA HIS A 117 9.87 24.09 14.11
C HIS A 117 9.72 23.43 12.73
N ALA A 118 10.20 24.12 11.71
CA ALA A 118 10.21 23.61 10.34
C ALA A 118 11.15 22.39 10.21
N VAL A 119 10.71 21.37 9.47
CA VAL A 119 11.50 20.15 9.21
C VAL A 119 12.83 20.44 8.49
N ALA A 120 12.91 21.56 7.77
CA ALA A 120 14.12 22.00 7.07
C ALA A 120 15.24 22.48 8.01
N LEU A 121 14.90 22.88 9.24
CA LEU A 121 15.87 23.29 10.26
C LEU A 121 16.60 22.07 10.85
N TRP A 122 15.99 20.88 10.79
CA TRP A 122 16.44 19.69 11.52
C TRP A 122 16.86 18.52 10.62
N PHE A 123 16.40 18.47 9.37
CA PHE A 123 16.71 17.39 8.43
C PHE A 123 17.39 17.92 7.16
N ARG A 124 18.19 17.05 6.52
CA ARG A 124 18.92 17.39 5.28
C ARG A 124 17.97 17.97 4.22
N PRO A 125 18.39 18.96 3.40
CA PRO A 125 17.51 19.66 2.46
C PRO A 125 16.71 18.75 1.51
N LEU A 126 17.31 17.63 1.08
CA LEU A 126 16.64 16.65 0.22
C LEU A 126 15.50 15.91 0.92
N ILE A 127 15.63 15.65 2.22
CA ILE A 127 14.58 15.00 3.03
C ILE A 127 13.49 16.02 3.34
N ALA A 128 13.86 17.22 3.77
CA ALA A 128 12.94 18.30 4.06
C ALA A 128 12.05 18.67 2.86
N ARG A 129 12.63 18.80 1.65
CA ARG A 129 11.86 19.04 0.41
C ARG A 129 10.85 17.94 0.10
N ARG A 130 11.16 16.68 0.41
CA ARG A 130 10.26 15.54 0.16
C ARG A 130 9.12 15.48 1.18
N LEU A 131 9.42 15.77 2.45
CA LEU A 131 8.40 15.89 3.49
C LEU A 131 7.45 17.06 3.19
N ALA A 132 8.00 18.22 2.83
CA ALA A 132 7.21 19.38 2.42
C ALA A 132 6.34 19.10 1.17
N GLY A 133 6.84 18.30 0.22
CA GLY A 133 6.07 17.86 -0.95
C GLY A 133 4.83 17.01 -0.62
N GLU A 134 4.80 16.37 0.54
CA GLU A 134 3.64 15.64 1.09
C GLU A 134 2.85 16.48 2.11
N GLY A 135 3.11 17.79 2.19
CA GLY A 135 2.43 18.71 3.12
C GLY A 135 2.91 18.61 4.57
N ILE A 136 4.12 18.11 4.81
CA ILE A 136 4.71 18.01 6.16
C ILE A 136 5.79 19.11 6.29
N ALA A 137 5.40 20.24 6.88
CA ALA A 137 6.26 21.41 7.04
C ALA A 137 6.93 21.48 8.41
N THR A 138 6.28 20.99 9.48
CA THR A 138 6.78 21.09 10.86
C THR A 138 7.11 19.73 11.51
N LEU A 139 7.88 19.74 12.59
CA LEU A 139 8.21 18.54 13.37
C LEU A 139 6.96 17.91 14.02
N GLY A 140 6.03 18.73 14.50
CA GLY A 140 4.75 18.30 15.07
C GLY A 140 3.86 17.64 14.02
N GLU A 141 3.79 18.21 12.82
CA GLU A 141 3.11 17.58 11.69
C GLU A 141 3.74 16.25 11.32
N LEU A 142 5.07 16.14 11.36
CA LEU A 142 5.76 14.88 11.09
C LEU A 142 5.43 13.82 12.15
N VAL A 143 5.41 14.17 13.45
CA VAL A 143 4.99 13.26 14.52
C VAL A 143 3.53 12.83 14.32
N ALA A 144 2.63 13.77 14.06
CA ALA A 144 1.23 13.48 13.80
C ALA A 144 1.04 12.60 12.56
N TYR A 145 1.84 12.82 11.51
CA TYR A 145 1.81 12.02 10.28
C TYR A 145 2.31 10.59 10.54
N CYS A 146 3.42 10.43 11.26
CA CYS A 146 3.95 9.15 11.71
C CYS A 146 2.92 8.39 12.56
N ASN A 147 2.34 9.05 13.56
CA ASN A 147 1.30 8.46 14.41
C ASN A 147 0.01 8.18 13.64
N ARG A 148 -0.32 8.94 12.60
CA ARG A 148 -1.48 8.60 11.77
C ARG A 148 -1.22 7.31 11.00
N HIS A 149 -0.02 7.10 10.46
CA HIS A 149 0.27 6.04 9.47
C HIS A 149 1.03 4.82 10.03
N GLY A 150 1.55 4.88 11.25
CA GLY A 150 2.30 3.81 11.93
C GLY A 150 3.59 3.42 11.20
N GLY A 151 4.07 2.20 11.41
CA GLY A 151 5.32 1.62 10.86
C GLY A 151 5.53 1.67 9.33
N SER A 152 4.51 2.08 8.58
CA SER A 152 4.54 2.18 7.13
C SER A 152 4.47 3.61 6.58
N TRP A 153 4.50 4.63 7.45
CA TRP A 153 4.33 6.04 7.09
C TRP A 153 5.22 6.50 5.91
N TRP A 154 6.46 5.99 5.85
CA TRP A 154 7.43 6.36 4.83
C TRP A 154 7.08 5.89 3.42
N ARG A 155 6.19 4.88 3.26
CA ARG A 155 5.79 4.38 1.94
C ARG A 155 5.03 5.41 1.12
N SER A 156 4.38 6.35 1.80
CA SER A 156 3.66 7.46 1.17
C SER A 156 4.58 8.62 0.81
N VAL A 157 5.83 8.63 1.30
CA VAL A 157 6.78 9.71 1.00
C VAL A 157 7.78 9.25 -0.07
N PRO A 158 7.76 9.85 -1.29
CA PRO A 158 8.60 9.41 -2.39
C PRO A 158 10.09 9.36 -2.02
N ARG A 159 10.74 8.24 -2.36
CA ARG A 159 12.20 8.04 -2.22
C ARG A 159 12.73 8.14 -0.77
N ILE A 160 11.87 8.08 0.26
CA ILE A 160 12.29 7.80 1.64
C ILE A 160 12.20 6.28 1.84
N GLY A 161 13.33 5.62 2.01
CA GLY A 161 13.39 4.18 2.27
C GLY A 161 13.22 3.83 3.74
N PRO A 162 13.04 2.53 4.07
CA PRO A 162 12.80 2.06 5.43
C PRO A 162 13.92 2.42 6.41
N LEU A 163 15.18 2.41 5.96
CA LEU A 163 16.33 2.79 6.77
C LEU A 163 16.27 4.27 7.20
N ARG A 164 15.99 5.17 6.24
CA ARG A 164 15.88 6.61 6.51
C ARG A 164 14.68 6.91 7.40
N ALA A 165 13.57 6.20 7.19
CA ALA A 165 12.39 6.31 8.02
C ALA A 165 12.69 5.94 9.48
N ARG A 166 13.39 4.84 9.73
CA ARG A 166 13.83 4.44 11.07
C ARG A 166 14.72 5.49 11.72
N THR A 167 15.67 6.06 10.99
CA THR A 167 16.53 7.14 11.51
C THR A 167 15.71 8.36 11.91
N LEU A 168 14.73 8.76 11.10
CA LEU A 168 13.85 9.90 11.42
C LEU A 168 12.98 9.63 12.65
N VAL A 169 12.38 8.44 12.75
CA VAL A 169 11.56 8.05 13.90
C VAL A 169 12.39 7.96 15.19
N ALA A 170 13.58 7.36 15.12
CA ALA A 170 14.49 7.29 16.27
C ALA A 170 14.93 8.68 16.75
N TRP A 171 15.11 9.63 15.83
CA TRP A 171 15.39 11.02 16.17
C TRP A 171 14.20 11.68 16.85
N LEU A 172 12.98 11.53 16.31
CA LEU A 172 11.75 12.07 16.92
C LEU A 172 11.54 11.53 18.35
N ARG A 173 11.79 10.22 18.56
CA ARG A 173 11.69 9.59 19.89
C ARG A 173 12.60 10.20 20.93
N ARG A 174 13.87 10.46 20.53
CA ARG A 174 14.87 11.07 21.41
C ARG A 174 14.43 12.46 21.89
N HIS A 175 13.55 13.10 21.14
CA HIS A 175 13.10 14.46 21.34
C HIS A 175 11.60 14.56 21.71
N GLU A 176 10.95 13.46 22.15
CA GLU A 176 9.53 13.46 22.53
C GLU A 176 9.21 14.49 23.63
N THR A 177 10.10 14.61 24.62
CA THR A 177 9.96 15.54 25.74
C THR A 177 10.04 17.00 25.28
N THR A 178 10.96 17.32 24.38
CA THR A 178 11.14 18.67 23.84
C THR A 178 10.09 19.04 22.80
N LEU A 179 9.60 18.07 22.04
CA LEU A 179 8.57 18.26 21.02
C LEU A 179 7.17 18.42 21.64
N GLY A 180 6.97 17.98 22.89
CA GLY A 180 5.64 17.91 23.50
C GLY A 180 4.69 16.93 22.80
N ALA A 181 5.24 16.03 21.98
CA ALA A 181 4.47 15.07 21.18
C ALA A 181 5.13 13.70 21.22
N ARG A 182 4.36 12.69 21.64
CA ARG A 182 4.83 11.31 21.74
C ARG A 182 4.75 10.61 20.40
N VAL A 183 5.77 9.85 20.02
CA VAL A 183 5.69 8.94 18.89
C VAL A 183 5.11 7.61 19.38
N ASP A 184 4.03 7.13 18.78
CA ASP A 184 3.39 5.90 19.24
C ASP A 184 4.31 4.69 19.05
N ALA A 185 4.24 3.70 19.95
CA ALA A 185 5.10 2.51 19.94
C ALA A 185 5.03 1.71 18.62
N ASP A 186 3.91 1.82 17.90
CA ASP A 186 3.69 1.12 16.64
C ASP A 186 4.31 1.81 15.41
N VAL A 187 4.95 2.98 15.57
CA VAL A 187 5.65 3.70 14.48
C VAL A 187 6.99 3.05 14.13
N ASP A 188 7.65 2.36 15.07
CA ASP A 188 8.90 1.61 14.80
C ASP A 188 8.67 0.19 14.33
N THR A 189 7.40 -0.25 14.38
CA THR A 189 7.09 -1.56 13.86
C THR A 189 7.54 -1.57 12.41
N ALA A 190 8.45 -2.49 12.06
CA ALA A 190 8.46 -3.02 10.71
C ALA A 190 6.99 -3.39 10.34
N PRO A 191 6.62 -3.71 9.10
CA PRO A 191 5.53 -4.69 8.98
C PRO A 191 5.95 -5.83 9.90
N LEU A 192 5.32 -5.92 11.08
CA LEU A 192 5.74 -6.83 12.14
C LEU A 192 5.77 -8.17 11.44
N ALA A 193 6.98 -8.74 11.31
CA ALA A 193 7.05 -10.18 11.37
C ALA A 193 6.29 -10.53 12.65
N PRO A 194 5.25 -11.38 12.54
CA PRO A 194 4.35 -11.64 13.65
C PRO A 194 5.19 -12.03 14.86
N ALA A 195 4.94 -11.42 16.02
CA ALA A 195 5.17 -12.16 17.26
C ALA A 195 4.09 -13.25 17.25
N PRO A 196 4.43 -14.54 17.04
CA PRO A 196 3.43 -15.57 16.78
C PRO A 196 2.58 -15.94 18.01
N ASP A 197 2.88 -15.45 19.22
CA ASP A 197 2.46 -16.18 20.43
C ASP A 197 1.65 -15.40 21.48
N ARG A 198 1.23 -14.15 21.24
CA ARG A 198 0.40 -13.44 22.24
C ARG A 198 -1.00 -13.15 21.73
N ALA A 199 -1.90 -14.07 22.07
CA ALA A 199 -3.34 -13.86 21.94
C ALA A 199 -3.78 -12.63 22.75
N ILE A 200 -4.74 -11.89 22.21
CA ILE A 200 -5.36 -10.71 22.81
C ILE A 200 -6.77 -11.12 23.25
N VAL A 201 -7.03 -11.04 24.55
CA VAL A 201 -8.34 -11.31 25.10
C VAL A 201 -9.27 -10.13 24.80
N VAL A 202 -10.38 -10.39 24.11
CA VAL A 202 -11.40 -9.39 23.79
C VAL A 202 -12.72 -9.81 24.43
N GLY A 203 -13.26 -8.92 25.27
CA GLY A 203 -14.54 -9.08 25.94
C GLY A 203 -15.14 -7.71 26.30
N PRO A 204 -16.19 -7.68 27.14
CA PRO A 204 -16.81 -6.45 27.62
C PRO A 204 -15.76 -5.54 28.28
N GLY A 205 -15.75 -4.25 27.90
CA GLY A 205 -14.81 -3.28 28.46
C GLY A 205 -13.36 -3.35 27.92
N SER A 206 -13.03 -4.29 27.03
CA SER A 206 -11.69 -4.34 26.42
C SER A 206 -11.43 -3.13 25.52
N ALA A 207 -10.35 -2.39 25.80
CA ALA A 207 -9.94 -1.25 24.99
C ALA A 207 -9.41 -1.67 23.60
N ALA A 208 -8.90 -2.90 23.47
CA ALA A 208 -8.27 -3.39 22.25
C ALA A 208 -9.21 -4.26 21.40
N LEU A 209 -9.10 -4.14 20.08
CA LEU A 209 -9.64 -5.09 19.11
C LEU A 209 -8.49 -5.89 18.51
N ALA A 210 -8.74 -7.15 18.17
CA ALA A 210 -7.74 -8.03 17.59
C ALA A 210 -8.30 -8.77 16.37
N PRO A 211 -7.48 -9.02 15.35
CA PRO A 211 -7.84 -9.93 14.28
C PRO A 211 -8.09 -11.34 14.82
N LEU A 212 -8.88 -12.14 14.11
CA LEU A 212 -9.29 -13.49 14.50
C LEU A 212 -8.11 -14.41 14.82
N GLU A 213 -7.01 -14.34 14.06
CA GLU A 213 -5.79 -15.13 14.31
C GLU A 213 -5.07 -14.80 15.62
N ARG A 214 -5.40 -13.67 16.27
CA ARG A 214 -4.84 -13.23 17.55
C ARG A 214 -5.91 -13.11 18.63
N LEU A 215 -7.15 -13.43 18.32
CA LEU A 215 -8.28 -13.25 19.22
C LEU A 215 -8.36 -14.40 20.22
N ALA A 216 -8.42 -14.07 21.50
CA ALA A 216 -8.88 -14.96 22.55
C ALA A 216 -10.18 -14.41 23.17
N ALA A 217 -11.07 -15.31 23.58
CA ALA A 217 -12.26 -14.96 24.35
C ALA A 217 -12.01 -15.20 25.85
N PRO A 218 -12.60 -14.41 26.75
CA PRO A 218 -12.71 -14.78 28.16
C PRO A 218 -13.34 -16.17 28.30
N VAL A 219 -12.98 -16.91 29.36
CA VAL A 219 -13.45 -18.30 29.57
C VAL A 219 -14.97 -18.35 29.63
N GLU A 220 -15.58 -17.34 30.25
CA GLU A 220 -17.02 -17.17 30.42
C GLU A 220 -17.74 -16.95 29.09
N LEU A 221 -17.05 -16.38 28.09
CA LEU A 221 -17.56 -16.08 26.76
C LEU A 221 -17.00 -17.02 25.68
N SER A 222 -16.33 -18.10 26.09
CA SER A 222 -15.72 -19.07 25.19
C SER A 222 -16.76 -19.83 24.35
N GLY A 223 -17.96 -20.00 24.89
CA GLY A 223 -19.03 -20.82 24.31
C GLY A 223 -18.93 -22.31 24.60
N ALA A 224 -18.00 -22.74 25.46
CA ALA A 224 -17.92 -24.15 25.87
C ALA A 224 -19.25 -24.66 26.46
N GLY A 225 -19.88 -23.85 27.32
CA GLY A 225 -21.22 -24.07 27.89
C GLY A 225 -22.33 -23.21 27.27
N GLY A 226 -22.23 -22.87 25.98
CA GLY A 226 -23.23 -22.02 25.32
C GLY A 226 -24.65 -22.60 25.31
N THR A 227 -25.66 -21.74 25.36
CA THR A 227 -27.07 -22.17 25.51
C THR A 227 -27.66 -22.84 24.25
N ASN A 228 -27.08 -22.58 23.08
CA ASN A 228 -27.45 -23.20 21.79
C ASN A 228 -26.46 -24.30 21.38
N ARG A 229 -25.71 -24.89 22.32
CA ARG A 229 -24.85 -26.05 22.04
C ARG A 229 -25.72 -27.29 21.84
N ALA A 230 -25.39 -28.11 20.84
CA ALA A 230 -26.07 -29.39 20.67
C ALA A 230 -25.67 -30.36 21.79
N VAL A 231 -26.63 -31.14 22.29
CA VAL A 231 -26.42 -32.15 23.35
C VAL A 231 -25.81 -33.45 22.80
N GLY A 232 -25.96 -33.70 21.50
CA GLY A 232 -25.49 -34.93 20.85
C GLY A 232 -24.03 -34.92 20.43
N PHE A 233 -23.55 -36.06 19.91
CA PHE A 233 -22.19 -36.24 19.40
C PHE A 233 -21.84 -35.21 18.30
N PRO A 234 -20.82 -34.35 18.51
CA PRO A 234 -20.34 -33.41 17.50
C PRO A 234 -19.41 -34.11 16.50
N PHE A 235 -19.51 -33.76 15.21
CA PHE A 235 -18.62 -34.28 14.16
C PHE A 235 -17.26 -33.54 14.10
N ILE A 236 -16.99 -32.62 15.02
CA ILE A 236 -15.74 -31.86 15.12
C ILE A 236 -15.26 -31.82 16.57
N HIS A 237 -13.94 -31.81 16.77
CA HIS A 237 -13.28 -31.72 18.09
C HIS A 237 -13.33 -30.31 18.71
N ALA A 238 -14.17 -29.41 18.21
CA ALA A 238 -14.19 -28.04 18.70
C ALA A 238 -14.84 -27.95 20.09
N GLU A 239 -14.04 -27.56 21.08
CA GLU A 239 -14.48 -27.43 22.48
C GLU A 239 -15.20 -26.09 22.74
N HIS A 240 -14.86 -25.04 21.98
CA HIS A 240 -15.36 -23.67 22.17
C HIS A 240 -15.60 -22.98 20.80
N ASP A 241 -16.25 -21.81 20.82
CA ASP A 241 -16.82 -21.17 19.63
C ASP A 241 -15.76 -20.84 18.58
N LEU A 242 -14.64 -20.25 19.01
CA LEU A 242 -13.54 -19.89 18.12
C LEU A 242 -12.95 -21.11 17.39
N ALA A 243 -12.82 -22.26 18.07
CA ALA A 243 -12.32 -23.49 17.45
C ALA A 243 -13.30 -24.00 16.38
N ALA A 244 -14.60 -23.91 16.64
CA ALA A 244 -15.63 -24.34 15.69
C ALA A 244 -15.68 -23.46 14.43
N LEU A 245 -15.57 -22.14 14.61
CA LEU A 245 -15.48 -21.18 13.51
C LEU A 245 -14.20 -21.35 12.70
N HIS A 246 -13.06 -21.62 13.34
CA HIS A 246 -11.83 -21.98 12.64
C HIS A 246 -11.98 -23.27 11.82
N ALA A 247 -12.62 -24.30 12.38
CA ALA A 247 -12.90 -25.55 11.65
C ALA A 247 -13.75 -25.30 10.40
N TRP A 248 -14.75 -24.41 10.48
CA TRP A 248 -15.53 -24.01 9.31
C TRP A 248 -14.67 -23.30 8.25
N LEU A 249 -13.82 -22.36 8.68
CA LEU A 249 -12.93 -21.61 7.79
C LEU A 249 -11.92 -22.52 7.08
N MET A 250 -11.40 -23.55 7.75
CA MET A 250 -10.43 -24.50 7.18
C MET A 250 -10.94 -25.24 5.94
N ARG A 251 -12.26 -25.36 5.77
CA ARG A 251 -12.87 -25.90 4.55
C ARG A 251 -12.55 -25.10 3.28
N TYR A 252 -12.10 -23.86 3.42
CA TYR A 252 -11.80 -22.95 2.32
C TYR A 252 -10.30 -22.70 2.15
N ARG A 253 -9.42 -23.52 2.76
CA ARG A 253 -7.95 -23.38 2.70
C ARG A 253 -7.42 -23.30 1.26
N ASP A 254 -8.00 -24.09 0.35
CA ASP A 254 -7.61 -24.13 -1.06
C ASP A 254 -8.22 -22.97 -1.89
N ARG A 255 -9.01 -22.10 -1.25
CA ARG A 255 -9.71 -20.96 -1.86
C ARG A 255 -9.37 -19.67 -1.10
N PRO A 256 -8.12 -19.19 -1.18
CA PRO A 256 -7.59 -18.15 -0.29
C PRO A 256 -8.37 -16.82 -0.37
N ALA A 257 -8.94 -16.47 -1.53
CA ALA A 257 -9.78 -15.27 -1.65
C ALA A 257 -11.13 -15.41 -0.91
N THR A 258 -11.72 -16.61 -0.95
CA THR A 258 -12.98 -16.91 -0.23
C THR A 258 -12.71 -16.98 1.26
N LEU A 259 -11.64 -17.67 1.66
CA LEU A 259 -11.19 -17.74 3.05
C LEU A 259 -11.03 -16.35 3.65
N ARG A 260 -10.27 -15.45 3.01
CA ARG A 260 -10.10 -14.07 3.51
C ARG A 260 -11.41 -13.30 3.65
N ALA A 261 -12.34 -13.47 2.70
CA ALA A 261 -13.63 -12.80 2.76
C ALA A 261 -14.47 -13.33 3.93
N TYR A 262 -14.53 -14.65 4.09
CA TYR A 262 -15.29 -15.29 5.15
C TYR A 262 -14.69 -15.06 6.54
N THR A 263 -13.36 -15.12 6.68
CA THR A 263 -12.65 -14.74 7.90
C THR A 263 -13.03 -13.33 8.33
N ARG A 264 -13.07 -12.37 7.39
CA ARG A 264 -13.44 -10.98 7.70
C ARG A 264 -14.87 -10.86 8.24
N GLU A 265 -15.84 -11.56 7.66
CA GLU A 265 -17.23 -11.46 8.13
C GLU A 265 -17.42 -12.18 9.48
N VAL A 266 -16.80 -13.34 9.66
CA VAL A 266 -16.79 -14.06 10.96
C VAL A 266 -16.10 -13.22 12.05
N GLU A 267 -14.94 -12.65 11.75
CA GLU A 267 -14.18 -11.79 12.67
C GLU A 267 -14.99 -10.60 13.17
N ARG A 268 -15.66 -9.88 12.26
CA ARG A 268 -16.53 -8.76 12.61
C ARG A 268 -17.63 -9.18 13.58
N PHE A 269 -18.24 -10.33 13.31
CA PHE A 269 -19.34 -10.85 14.10
C PHE A 269 -18.89 -11.29 15.49
N VAL A 270 -17.79 -12.05 15.58
CA VAL A 270 -17.23 -12.49 16.86
C VAL A 270 -16.80 -11.31 17.73
N LEU A 271 -16.10 -10.32 17.15
CA LEU A 271 -15.68 -9.13 17.88
C LEU A 271 -16.89 -8.35 18.43
N TRP A 272 -17.96 -8.23 17.64
CA TRP A 272 -19.20 -7.62 18.08
C TRP A 272 -19.87 -8.42 19.21
N ALA A 273 -19.99 -9.75 19.07
CA ALA A 273 -20.60 -10.61 20.06
C ALA A 273 -19.90 -10.50 21.42
N LEU A 274 -18.56 -10.58 21.41
CA LEU A 274 -17.75 -10.56 22.64
C LEU A 274 -17.66 -9.17 23.27
N LYS A 275 -17.44 -8.11 22.47
CA LYS A 275 -17.18 -6.76 23.01
C LYS A 275 -18.46 -5.94 23.22
N VAL A 276 -19.42 -6.04 22.31
CA VAL A 276 -20.63 -5.20 22.32
C VAL A 276 -21.77 -5.87 23.07
N ARG A 277 -22.08 -7.14 22.76
CA ARG A 277 -23.13 -7.87 23.48
C ARG A 277 -22.64 -8.49 24.78
N GLY A 278 -21.38 -8.90 24.83
CA GLY A 278 -20.84 -9.66 25.97
C GLY A 278 -21.44 -11.06 26.09
N ILE A 279 -21.77 -11.68 24.95
CA ILE A 279 -22.41 -13.00 24.89
C ILE A 279 -21.56 -13.91 24.01
N ALA A 280 -21.40 -15.17 24.42
CA ALA A 280 -20.75 -16.20 23.60
C ALA A 280 -21.50 -16.39 22.27
N VAL A 281 -20.79 -16.73 21.20
CA VAL A 281 -21.38 -16.91 19.86
C VAL A 281 -22.44 -18.02 19.87
N SER A 282 -22.19 -19.11 20.60
CA SER A 282 -23.15 -20.21 20.80
C SER A 282 -24.27 -19.90 21.80
N SER A 283 -24.39 -18.67 22.31
CA SER A 283 -25.51 -18.24 23.16
C SER A 283 -26.35 -17.12 22.54
N LEU A 284 -26.00 -16.64 21.34
CA LEU A 284 -26.74 -15.60 20.64
C LEU A 284 -28.09 -16.12 20.11
N ARG A 285 -29.10 -15.27 20.20
CA ARG A 285 -30.45 -15.52 19.70
C ARG A 285 -30.74 -14.76 18.40
N VAL A 286 -31.94 -14.93 17.87
CA VAL A 286 -32.39 -14.28 16.62
C VAL A 286 -32.37 -12.76 16.77
N GLU A 287 -32.81 -12.24 17.92
CA GLU A 287 -32.85 -10.81 18.23
C GLU A 287 -31.44 -10.21 18.25
N ASP A 288 -30.45 -10.95 18.77
CA ASP A 288 -29.06 -10.51 18.73
C ASP A 288 -28.54 -10.48 17.28
N CYS A 289 -28.89 -11.47 16.47
CA CYS A 289 -28.44 -11.53 15.08
C CYS A 289 -29.08 -10.41 14.22
N GLU A 290 -30.32 -10.00 14.53
CA GLU A 290 -30.94 -8.79 13.97
C GLU A 290 -30.21 -7.52 14.46
N ALA A 291 -29.87 -7.42 15.75
CA ALA A 291 -29.07 -6.29 16.25
C ALA A 291 -27.67 -6.20 15.60
N TYR A 292 -27.06 -7.34 15.27
CA TYR A 292 -25.81 -7.37 14.50
C TYR A 292 -26.00 -6.83 13.08
N LYS A 293 -27.12 -7.16 12.43
CA LYS A 293 -27.46 -6.63 11.10
C LYS A 293 -27.49 -5.09 11.13
N ASP A 294 -28.13 -4.51 12.13
CA ASP A 294 -28.21 -3.06 12.31
C ASP A 294 -26.81 -2.44 12.60
N PHE A 295 -26.00 -3.13 13.40
CA PHE A 295 -24.61 -2.75 13.66
C PHE A 295 -23.75 -2.74 12.40
N LEU A 296 -24.00 -3.59 11.41
CA LEU A 296 -23.26 -3.54 10.14
C LEU A 296 -23.53 -2.24 9.37
N GLY A 297 -24.73 -1.67 9.49
CA GLY A 297 -25.08 -0.37 8.93
C GLY A 297 -24.51 0.79 9.72
N HIS A 298 -24.43 0.66 11.04
CA HIS A 298 -23.96 1.71 11.95
C HIS A 298 -22.94 1.14 12.96
N PRO A 299 -21.73 0.75 12.49
CA PRO A 299 -20.72 0.18 13.37
C PRO A 299 -20.22 1.22 14.36
N ALA A 300 -19.92 0.79 15.58
CA ALA A 300 -19.38 1.66 16.63
C ALA A 300 -18.06 2.32 16.18
N ALA A 301 -17.81 3.54 16.67
CA ALA A 301 -16.66 4.35 16.25
C ALA A 301 -15.32 3.64 16.51
N ASP A 302 -15.21 2.89 17.62
CA ASP A 302 -14.02 2.14 17.99
C ASP A 302 -13.81 0.88 17.12
N PHE A 303 -14.79 0.45 16.32
CA PHE A 303 -14.68 -0.61 15.31
C PHE A 303 -14.30 -0.08 13.93
N CYS A 304 -14.29 1.26 13.75
CA CYS A 304 -14.04 1.91 12.48
C CYS A 304 -12.68 2.59 12.45
N GLY A 305 -11.99 2.50 11.31
CA GLY A 305 -10.73 3.19 11.10
C GLY A 305 -10.18 3.06 9.69
N PRO A 306 -9.15 3.83 9.33
CA PRO A 306 -8.47 3.69 8.05
C PRO A 306 -7.88 2.28 7.89
N LYS A 307 -7.65 1.85 6.65
CA LYS A 307 -7.03 0.54 6.39
C LYS A 307 -5.63 0.49 7.01
N ARG A 308 -5.42 -0.48 7.91
CA ARG A 308 -4.14 -0.74 8.57
C ARG A 308 -3.77 -2.23 8.47
N PRO A 309 -2.48 -2.59 8.55
CA PRO A 309 -2.05 -3.99 8.62
C PRO A 309 -2.68 -4.72 9.82
N ARG A 310 -3.05 -5.99 9.67
CA ARG A 310 -3.70 -6.79 10.73
C ARG A 310 -2.85 -6.92 12.00
N VAL A 311 -1.53 -6.88 11.86
CA VAL A 311 -0.59 -6.91 12.99
C VAL A 311 -0.56 -5.62 13.81
N SER A 312 -1.07 -4.50 13.28
CA SER A 312 -1.06 -3.20 13.96
C SER A 312 -2.16 -3.14 15.04
N GLY A 313 -1.85 -2.56 16.20
CA GLY A 313 -2.85 -2.26 17.24
C GLY A 313 -3.90 -1.21 16.81
N ARG A 314 -3.62 -0.45 15.74
CA ARG A 314 -4.58 0.48 15.11
C ARG A 314 -5.48 -0.21 14.08
N TRP A 315 -5.33 -1.51 13.89
CA TRP A 315 -6.21 -2.24 12.99
C TRP A 315 -7.67 -2.15 13.49
N ARG A 316 -8.58 -1.96 12.53
CA ARG A 316 -10.01 -1.89 12.77
C ARG A 316 -10.75 -2.75 11.74
N PRO A 317 -11.81 -3.48 12.13
CA PRO A 317 -12.54 -4.39 11.24
C PRO A 317 -13.41 -3.68 10.19
N PHE A 318 -13.73 -2.41 10.41
CA PHE A 318 -14.51 -1.59 9.48
C PHE A 318 -13.73 -0.36 9.02
N THR A 319 -13.97 0.06 7.78
CA THR A 319 -13.51 1.35 7.25
C THR A 319 -14.60 2.42 7.27
N GLY A 320 -15.73 2.12 7.91
CA GLY A 320 -16.99 2.85 7.86
C GLY A 320 -18.18 1.90 7.69
N SER A 321 -19.38 2.48 7.60
CA SER A 321 -20.64 1.76 7.39
C SER A 321 -20.65 0.91 6.11
N LEU A 322 -21.33 -0.24 6.18
CA LEU A 322 -21.48 -1.13 5.03
C LEU A 322 -22.71 -0.76 4.20
N SER A 323 -22.61 -0.90 2.87
CA SER A 323 -23.76 -0.82 1.98
C SER A 323 -24.73 -1.98 2.22
N ALA A 324 -26.02 -1.82 1.88
CA ALA A 324 -27.03 -2.88 2.03
C ALA A 324 -26.61 -4.21 1.38
N ASP A 325 -25.98 -4.17 0.19
CA ASP A 325 -25.43 -5.35 -0.48
C ASP A 325 -24.33 -6.05 0.34
N SER A 326 -23.45 -5.25 0.95
CA SER A 326 -22.35 -5.76 1.78
C SER A 326 -22.86 -6.34 3.09
N GLN A 327 -23.88 -5.71 3.70
CA GLN A 327 -24.58 -6.23 4.86
C GLN A 327 -25.27 -7.57 4.53
N ALA A 328 -26.01 -7.64 3.42
CA ALA A 328 -26.66 -8.86 2.96
C ALA A 328 -25.65 -9.99 2.67
N TYR A 329 -24.46 -9.66 2.14
CA TYR A 329 -23.37 -10.63 1.97
C TYR A 329 -22.83 -11.15 3.30
N ALA A 330 -22.64 -10.27 4.29
CA ALA A 330 -22.19 -10.67 5.63
C ALA A 330 -23.21 -11.61 6.30
N VAL A 331 -24.50 -11.25 6.30
CA VAL A 331 -25.58 -12.09 6.85
C VAL A 331 -25.66 -13.44 6.14
N ARG A 332 -25.56 -13.48 4.81
CA ARG A 332 -25.52 -14.75 4.04
C ARG A 332 -24.32 -15.62 4.41
N THR A 333 -23.16 -15.00 4.60
CA THR A 333 -21.92 -15.71 4.98
C THR A 333 -22.05 -16.31 6.37
N LEU A 334 -22.59 -15.56 7.34
CA LEU A 334 -22.82 -16.05 8.70
C LEU A 334 -23.91 -17.14 8.72
N ARG A 335 -24.99 -16.99 7.96
CA ARG A 335 -26.00 -18.04 7.79
C ARG A 335 -25.36 -19.34 7.32
N MET A 336 -24.50 -19.29 6.29
CA MET A 336 -23.77 -20.46 5.80
C MET A 336 -22.81 -21.08 6.84
N ALA A 337 -22.18 -20.25 7.67
CA ALA A 337 -21.32 -20.73 8.75
C ALA A 337 -22.13 -21.48 9.80
N PHE A 338 -23.22 -20.88 10.28
CA PHE A 338 -24.08 -21.47 11.29
C PHE A 338 -24.85 -22.70 10.78
N ASP A 339 -25.30 -22.70 9.52
CA ASP A 339 -25.88 -23.89 8.88
C ASP A 339 -24.91 -25.07 8.94
N TRP A 340 -23.62 -24.81 8.72
CA TRP A 340 -22.62 -25.86 8.85
C TRP A 340 -22.40 -26.28 10.30
N LEU A 341 -22.31 -25.33 11.24
CA LEU A 341 -22.16 -25.62 12.67
C LEU A 341 -23.31 -26.48 13.21
N VAL A 342 -24.54 -26.29 12.73
CA VAL A 342 -25.67 -27.17 13.02
C VAL A 342 -25.50 -28.54 12.36
N LYS A 343 -25.09 -28.60 11.09
CA LYS A 343 -24.86 -29.88 10.37
C LYS A 343 -23.78 -30.74 11.03
N VAL A 344 -22.74 -30.13 11.59
CA VAL A 344 -21.70 -30.86 12.35
C VAL A 344 -22.05 -31.05 13.82
N ARG A 345 -23.29 -30.71 14.23
CA ARG A 345 -23.80 -30.86 15.59
C ARG A 345 -22.96 -30.12 16.63
N TYR A 346 -22.39 -28.98 16.24
CA TYR A 346 -21.78 -28.04 17.18
C TYR A 346 -22.85 -27.14 17.82
N LEU A 347 -23.80 -26.63 17.02
CA LEU A 347 -24.97 -25.89 17.48
C LEU A 347 -26.25 -26.72 17.36
N ALA A 348 -27.22 -26.47 18.22
CA ALA A 348 -28.54 -27.09 18.15
C ALA A 348 -29.42 -26.47 17.04
N GLY A 349 -29.32 -25.15 16.83
CA GLY A 349 -30.07 -24.42 15.80
C GLY A 349 -29.29 -23.25 15.19
N ASN A 350 -29.77 -22.76 14.04
CA ASN A 350 -29.18 -21.60 13.35
C ASN A 350 -30.03 -20.33 13.60
N PRO A 351 -29.58 -19.37 14.43
CA PRO A 351 -30.31 -18.13 14.68
C PRO A 351 -30.37 -17.22 13.42
N PHE A 352 -29.41 -17.32 12.51
CA PHE A 352 -29.43 -16.55 11.25
C PHE A 352 -30.47 -17.04 10.24
N SER A 353 -31.12 -18.18 10.47
CA SER A 353 -32.17 -18.70 9.59
C SER A 353 -33.40 -17.79 9.55
N ALA A 354 -33.77 -17.20 10.71
CA ALA A 354 -34.91 -16.30 10.86
C ALA A 354 -34.58 -14.82 10.58
N VAL A 355 -33.29 -14.46 10.48
CA VAL A 355 -32.87 -13.07 10.21
C VAL A 355 -33.24 -12.67 8.79
N THR A 356 -33.89 -11.52 8.63
CA THR A 356 -34.23 -10.99 7.31
C THR A 356 -33.02 -10.33 6.66
N LEU A 357 -32.84 -10.52 5.35
CA LEU A 357 -31.79 -9.81 4.62
C LEU A 357 -32.13 -8.32 4.52
N PRO A 358 -31.14 -7.41 4.64
CA PRO A 358 -31.36 -5.99 4.42
C PRO A 358 -32.01 -5.73 3.06
N ALA A 359 -32.95 -4.79 3.01
CA ALA A 359 -33.57 -4.37 1.76
C ALA A 359 -32.49 -3.76 0.84
N THR A 360 -32.07 -4.54 -0.15
CA THR A 360 -31.17 -4.07 -1.19
C THR A 360 -32.01 -3.38 -2.26
N VAL A 361 -31.79 -2.09 -2.48
CA VAL A 361 -32.40 -1.36 -3.60
C VAL A 361 -31.84 -1.96 -4.89
N THR A 362 -32.57 -2.93 -5.44
CA THR A 362 -32.29 -3.48 -6.77
C THR A 362 -32.78 -2.44 -7.75
N ARG A 363 -31.92 -1.47 -8.09
CA ARG A 363 -32.24 -0.52 -9.15
C ARG A 363 -32.49 -1.33 -10.42
N GLU A 364 -33.71 -1.27 -10.95
CA GLU A 364 -34.10 -1.91 -12.21
C GLU A 364 -33.16 -1.47 -13.35
N TRP A 365 -32.65 -0.23 -13.24
CA TRP A 365 -31.59 0.35 -14.06
C TRP A 365 -30.35 0.71 -13.23
N SER A 366 -29.64 -0.28 -12.67
CA SER A 366 -28.27 0.00 -12.25
C SER A 366 -27.43 0.25 -13.50
N LEU A 367 -27.06 1.50 -13.76
CA LEU A 367 -26.08 2.00 -14.73
C LEU A 367 -24.74 1.22 -14.67
N GLN A 368 -24.73 -0.02 -15.15
CA GLN A 368 -23.49 -0.71 -15.53
C GLN A 368 -23.08 -0.32 -16.96
N VAL A 369 -23.94 0.42 -17.67
CA VAL A 369 -23.65 1.10 -18.94
C VAL A 369 -22.47 2.07 -18.78
N GLU A 370 -22.42 2.78 -17.65
CA GLU A 370 -21.32 3.68 -17.25
C GLU A 370 -19.99 2.95 -16.99
N ARG A 371 -19.90 1.62 -17.07
CA ARG A 371 -18.61 0.92 -16.92
C ARG A 371 -17.95 0.60 -18.23
N ALA A 372 -18.68 0.56 -19.34
CA ALA A 372 -18.09 0.35 -20.65
C ALA A 372 -17.52 1.68 -21.18
N LEU A 373 -16.37 1.60 -21.84
CA LEU A 373 -15.83 2.75 -22.56
C LEU A 373 -16.65 2.96 -23.85
N PRO A 374 -17.00 4.21 -24.20
CA PRO A 374 -17.49 4.54 -25.54
C PRO A 374 -16.51 4.10 -26.62
N ALA A 375 -17.03 3.82 -27.82
CA ALA A 375 -16.22 3.31 -28.93
C ALA A 375 -15.13 4.31 -29.36
N ASP A 376 -15.45 5.60 -29.40
CA ASP A 376 -14.50 6.65 -29.77
C ASP A 376 -13.41 6.82 -28.73
N LEU A 377 -13.78 6.87 -27.44
CA LEU A 377 -12.83 6.94 -26.35
C LEU A 377 -11.89 5.73 -26.33
N LEU A 378 -12.41 4.53 -26.61
CA LEU A 378 -11.60 3.32 -26.72
C LEU A 378 -10.62 3.38 -27.91
N ARG A 379 -11.06 3.94 -29.05
CA ARG A 379 -10.21 4.13 -30.24
C ARG A 379 -9.07 5.08 -29.93
N THR A 380 -9.36 6.28 -29.42
CA THR A 380 -8.38 7.27 -28.98
C THR A 380 -7.38 6.67 -27.97
N LEU A 381 -7.88 5.87 -27.04
CA LEU A 381 -7.03 5.20 -26.06
C LEU A 381 -6.08 4.18 -26.72
N ARG A 382 -6.57 3.36 -27.66
CA ARG A 382 -5.74 2.40 -28.39
C ARG A 382 -4.67 3.11 -29.22
N ASP A 383 -5.05 4.14 -29.97
CA ASP A 383 -4.13 4.89 -30.83
C ASP A 383 -3.01 5.55 -30.00
N THR A 384 -3.38 6.14 -28.85
CA THR A 384 -2.41 6.74 -27.93
C THR A 384 -1.48 5.71 -27.31
N LEU A 385 -2.02 4.53 -26.92
CA LEU A 385 -1.19 3.43 -26.42
C LEU A 385 -0.21 2.93 -27.48
N ASP A 386 -0.66 2.76 -28.72
CA ASP A 386 0.17 2.27 -29.81
C ASP A 386 1.29 3.27 -30.12
N ALA A 387 0.98 4.58 -30.14
CA ALA A 387 1.99 5.64 -30.26
C ALA A 387 3.01 5.64 -29.11
N ARG A 388 2.57 5.35 -27.87
CA ARG A 388 3.48 5.23 -26.71
C ARG A 388 4.37 3.99 -26.75
N CYS A 389 3.85 2.87 -27.26
CA CYS A 389 4.61 1.63 -27.40
C CYS A 389 5.72 1.73 -28.47
N ALA A 390 5.54 2.61 -29.46
CA ALA A 390 6.48 2.82 -30.56
C ALA A 390 7.66 3.75 -30.22
N ARG A 391 7.56 4.54 -29.14
CA ARG A 391 8.64 5.45 -28.74
C ARG A 391 9.78 4.68 -28.05
N PRO A 392 11.06 5.00 -28.32
CA PRO A 392 12.21 4.36 -27.66
C PRO A 392 12.48 5.00 -26.28
N ASP A 393 11.44 5.12 -25.45
CA ASP A 393 11.52 5.69 -24.10
C ASP A 393 11.85 4.58 -23.07
N GLU A 394 12.43 4.94 -21.91
CA GLU A 394 12.68 3.99 -20.80
C GLU A 394 11.40 3.24 -20.35
N ASP A 395 10.25 3.87 -20.51
CA ASP A 395 8.93 3.33 -20.15
C ASP A 395 8.27 2.48 -21.27
N ALA A 396 8.87 2.40 -22.46
CA ALA A 396 8.26 1.74 -23.63
C ALA A 396 7.84 0.30 -23.34
N THR A 397 8.68 -0.42 -22.60
CA THR A 397 8.43 -1.81 -22.18
C THR A 397 7.23 -1.91 -21.23
N GLN A 398 7.07 -0.96 -20.29
CA GLN A 398 5.90 -0.88 -19.41
C GLN A 398 4.60 -0.58 -20.19
N TRP A 399 4.68 0.22 -21.26
CA TRP A 399 3.55 0.49 -22.13
C TRP A 399 3.17 -0.73 -22.97
N ARG A 400 4.13 -1.45 -23.54
CA ARG A 400 3.88 -2.69 -24.31
C ARG A 400 3.17 -3.75 -23.47
N ILE A 401 3.59 -3.95 -22.23
CA ILE A 401 2.90 -4.89 -21.34
C ILE A 401 1.50 -4.40 -20.94
N ALA A 402 1.32 -3.11 -20.68
CA ALA A 402 0.00 -2.54 -20.41
C ALA A 402 -0.92 -2.70 -21.63
N ARG A 403 -0.40 -2.51 -22.85
CA ARG A 403 -1.11 -2.72 -24.12
C ARG A 403 -1.59 -4.14 -24.30
N ALA A 404 -0.73 -5.12 -24.03
CA ALA A 404 -1.08 -6.54 -24.07
C ALA A 404 -2.15 -6.88 -23.00
N ALA A 405 -1.99 -6.37 -21.78
CA ALA A 405 -2.94 -6.61 -20.69
C ALA A 405 -4.32 -5.99 -20.94
N ILE A 406 -4.38 -4.75 -21.45
CA ILE A 406 -5.62 -4.08 -21.83
C ILE A 406 -6.29 -4.81 -22.99
N GLY A 407 -5.51 -5.21 -24.01
CA GLY A 407 -5.99 -5.97 -25.16
C GLY A 407 -6.68 -7.27 -24.75
N LEU A 408 -6.06 -8.09 -23.89
CA LEU A 408 -6.69 -9.31 -23.36
C LEU A 408 -8.02 -9.05 -22.61
N MET A 409 -8.18 -7.87 -21.99
CA MET A 409 -9.41 -7.55 -21.25
C MET A 409 -10.52 -6.98 -22.15
N VAL A 410 -10.16 -6.14 -23.12
CA VAL A 410 -11.10 -5.45 -24.02
C VAL A 410 -11.46 -6.28 -25.24
N ASP A 411 -10.53 -7.05 -25.80
CA ASP A 411 -10.73 -7.76 -27.06
C ASP A 411 -11.22 -9.20 -26.85
N SER A 412 -10.81 -9.80 -25.73
CA SER A 412 -11.11 -11.21 -25.40
C SER A 412 -12.02 -11.35 -24.18
N GLY A 413 -12.33 -10.25 -23.50
CA GLY A 413 -13.18 -10.26 -22.32
C GLY A 413 -12.61 -11.15 -21.21
N LEU A 414 -11.30 -11.11 -20.90
CA LEU A 414 -10.73 -11.85 -19.77
C LEU A 414 -10.99 -11.14 -18.44
N ARG A 415 -11.09 -11.91 -17.34
CA ARG A 415 -11.02 -11.35 -15.99
C ARG A 415 -9.57 -11.00 -15.69
N ARG A 416 -9.34 -10.01 -14.84
CA ARG A 416 -8.00 -9.64 -14.36
C ARG A 416 -7.16 -10.84 -13.88
N ALA A 417 -7.75 -11.74 -13.11
CA ALA A 417 -7.05 -12.93 -12.62
C ALA A 417 -6.78 -13.96 -13.72
N GLU A 418 -7.69 -14.08 -14.69
CA GLU A 418 -7.51 -14.95 -15.86
C GLU A 418 -6.37 -14.43 -16.74
N ALA A 419 -6.34 -13.12 -17.03
CA ALA A 419 -5.26 -12.50 -17.80
C ALA A 419 -3.90 -12.63 -17.10
N ALA A 420 -3.86 -12.53 -15.78
CA ALA A 420 -2.62 -12.67 -15.00
C ALA A 420 -2.06 -14.10 -14.99
N CYS A 421 -2.93 -15.11 -15.13
CA CYS A 421 -2.56 -16.53 -15.12
C CYS A 421 -2.56 -17.16 -16.51
N ALA A 422 -2.85 -16.40 -17.57
CA ALA A 422 -2.91 -16.93 -18.93
C ALA A 422 -1.52 -17.37 -19.39
N ARG A 423 -1.46 -18.52 -20.08
CA ARG A 423 -0.22 -19.16 -20.51
C ARG A 423 -0.18 -19.38 -22.02
N ARG A 424 1.03 -19.53 -22.56
CA ARG A 424 1.26 -19.71 -24.00
C ARG A 424 0.67 -21.01 -24.53
N SER A 425 0.73 -22.10 -23.76
CA SER A 425 0.13 -23.39 -24.10
C SER A 425 -1.37 -23.31 -24.39
N GLY A 426 -2.08 -22.41 -23.70
CA GLY A 426 -3.50 -22.17 -23.88
C GLY A 426 -3.86 -21.43 -25.16
N LEU A 427 -2.88 -20.78 -25.80
CA LEU A 427 -3.08 -19.98 -27.01
C LEU A 427 -2.82 -20.83 -28.26
N LYS A 428 -3.87 -21.07 -29.04
CA LYS A 428 -3.85 -21.91 -30.24
C LYS A 428 -4.39 -21.17 -31.46
N ARG A 429 -3.76 -21.41 -32.60
CA ARG A 429 -4.29 -21.02 -33.91
C ARG A 429 -5.29 -22.08 -34.37
N VAL A 430 -6.49 -21.64 -34.72
CA VAL A 430 -7.59 -22.50 -35.19
C VAL A 430 -8.09 -21.93 -36.52
N ASP A 431 -8.45 -22.81 -37.45
CA ASP A 431 -9.04 -22.38 -38.71
C ASP A 431 -10.48 -21.92 -38.47
N GLY A 432 -10.74 -20.66 -38.79
CA GLY A 432 -12.05 -20.05 -38.67
C GLY A 432 -12.97 -20.34 -39.86
N ILE A 433 -14.19 -19.84 -39.75
CA ILE A 433 -15.18 -19.91 -40.83
C ILE A 433 -14.64 -19.13 -42.03
N LYS A 434 -14.64 -19.73 -43.23
CA LYS A 434 -14.03 -19.22 -44.48
C LYS A 434 -12.50 -19.27 -44.57
N GLY A 435 -11.83 -20.14 -43.80
CA GLY A 435 -10.38 -20.36 -43.93
C GLY A 435 -9.51 -19.23 -43.36
N GLN A 436 -10.10 -18.27 -42.64
CA GLN A 436 -9.37 -17.24 -41.92
C GLN A 436 -8.86 -17.83 -40.59
N ALA A 437 -7.55 -17.82 -40.39
CA ALA A 437 -6.96 -18.29 -39.13
C ALA A 437 -7.33 -17.36 -37.97
N VAL A 438 -7.95 -17.92 -36.92
CA VAL A 438 -8.31 -17.21 -35.69
C VAL A 438 -7.46 -17.72 -34.54
N TRP A 439 -6.96 -16.80 -33.72
CA TRP A 439 -6.27 -17.16 -32.49
C TRP A 439 -7.27 -17.30 -31.36
N THR A 440 -7.17 -18.38 -30.61
CA THR A 440 -8.05 -18.68 -29.47
C THR A 440 -7.22 -18.97 -28.24
N LEU A 441 -7.70 -18.50 -27.09
CA LEU A 441 -7.09 -18.72 -25.78
C LEU A 441 -8.02 -19.57 -24.93
N THR A 442 -7.56 -20.76 -24.57
CA THR A 442 -8.26 -21.65 -23.63
C THR A 442 -7.78 -21.36 -22.21
N LEU A 443 -8.71 -21.11 -21.30
CA LEU A 443 -8.42 -20.73 -19.92
C LEU A 443 -9.37 -21.38 -18.92
N ILE A 444 -8.84 -21.63 -17.71
CA ILE A 444 -9.62 -22.14 -16.58
C ILE A 444 -10.16 -20.94 -15.81
N GLY A 445 -11.48 -20.72 -15.92
CA GLY A 445 -12.19 -19.66 -15.24
C GLY A 445 -12.63 -20.00 -13.82
N LYS A 446 -13.46 -19.12 -13.23
CA LYS A 446 -14.04 -19.32 -11.89
C LYS A 446 -14.81 -20.66 -11.82
N ARG A 447 -14.65 -21.40 -10.71
CA ARG A 447 -15.19 -22.76 -10.48
C ARG A 447 -14.54 -23.85 -11.35
N SER A 448 -13.29 -23.66 -11.76
CA SER A 448 -12.54 -24.62 -12.59
C SER A 448 -13.21 -24.94 -13.93
N LYS A 449 -14.01 -24.00 -14.46
CA LYS A 449 -14.68 -24.15 -15.75
C LYS A 449 -13.75 -23.72 -16.88
N VAL A 450 -13.48 -24.61 -17.81
CA VAL A 450 -12.72 -24.30 -19.02
C VAL A 450 -13.60 -23.51 -19.98
N ARG A 451 -13.05 -22.47 -20.58
CA ARG A 451 -13.66 -21.77 -21.71
C ARG A 451 -12.60 -21.30 -22.69
N THR A 452 -13.01 -21.10 -23.93
CA THR A 452 -12.16 -20.61 -25.01
C THR A 452 -12.64 -19.25 -25.46
N VAL A 453 -11.73 -18.32 -25.66
CA VAL A 453 -12.03 -16.94 -26.08
C VAL A 453 -11.18 -16.55 -27.29
N PRO A 454 -11.69 -15.72 -28.20
CA PRO A 454 -10.91 -15.23 -29.32
C PRO A 454 -9.85 -14.21 -28.85
N VAL A 455 -8.71 -14.16 -29.53
CA VAL A 455 -7.65 -13.16 -29.32
C VAL A 455 -7.46 -12.38 -30.61
N SER A 456 -7.57 -11.05 -30.54
CA SER A 456 -7.41 -10.19 -31.71
C SER A 456 -5.97 -10.19 -32.23
N PRO A 457 -5.74 -9.97 -33.53
CA PRO A 457 -4.41 -9.81 -34.09
C PRO A 457 -3.60 -8.68 -33.44
N THR A 458 -4.26 -7.59 -33.05
CA THR A 458 -3.62 -6.45 -32.38
C THR A 458 -3.17 -6.80 -30.96
N THR A 459 -3.97 -7.58 -30.21
CA THR A 459 -3.57 -8.11 -28.90
C THR A 459 -2.44 -9.12 -29.04
N LEU A 460 -2.48 -9.97 -30.07
CA LEU A 460 -1.40 -10.92 -30.37
C LEU A 460 -0.07 -10.21 -30.67
N ALA A 461 -0.09 -9.15 -31.47
CA ALA A 461 1.09 -8.33 -31.75
C ALA A 461 1.68 -7.70 -30.48
N ALA A 462 0.82 -7.16 -29.61
CA ALA A 462 1.24 -6.61 -28.33
C ALA A 462 1.86 -7.67 -27.39
N LEU A 463 1.30 -8.89 -27.37
CA LEU A 463 1.85 -10.01 -26.61
C LEU A 463 3.23 -10.42 -27.13
N ARG A 464 3.40 -10.50 -28.45
CA ARG A 464 4.70 -10.77 -29.09
C ARG A 464 5.75 -9.73 -28.74
N ALA A 465 5.38 -8.45 -28.75
CA ALA A 465 6.29 -7.36 -28.40
C ALA A 465 6.73 -7.45 -26.92
N HIS A 466 5.79 -7.75 -26.01
CA HIS A 466 6.11 -7.99 -24.59
C HIS A 466 7.00 -9.23 -24.39
N TRP A 467 6.83 -10.27 -25.20
CA TRP A 467 7.69 -11.46 -25.15
C TRP A 467 9.12 -11.15 -25.62
N ALA A 468 9.26 -10.35 -26.67
CA ALA A 468 10.57 -9.86 -27.11
C ALA A 468 11.25 -9.03 -26.01
N ASP A 469 10.51 -8.21 -25.26
CA ASP A 469 11.05 -7.46 -24.11
C ASP A 469 11.59 -8.38 -23.00
N ARG A 470 11.11 -9.63 -22.92
CA ARG A 470 11.59 -10.66 -21.99
C ARG A 470 12.74 -11.51 -22.56
N GLY A 471 13.17 -11.25 -23.79
CA GLY A 471 14.13 -12.09 -24.51
C GLY A 471 13.58 -13.47 -24.90
N LEU A 472 12.26 -13.63 -24.95
CA LEU A 472 11.59 -14.87 -25.34
C LEU A 472 11.21 -14.83 -26.83
N ILE A 473 11.38 -15.96 -27.50
CA ILE A 473 10.94 -16.15 -28.89
C ILE A 473 9.49 -16.66 -28.87
N TRP A 474 8.63 -16.09 -29.72
CA TRP A 474 7.19 -16.41 -29.70
C TRP A 474 6.86 -17.82 -30.23
N ASP A 475 7.63 -18.25 -31.23
CA ASP A 475 7.45 -19.51 -31.95
C ASP A 475 8.39 -20.61 -31.44
N ASP A 476 9.44 -20.25 -30.70
CA ASP A 476 10.33 -21.18 -30.03
C ASP A 476 10.06 -21.13 -28.53
N CYS A 477 9.38 -22.16 -27.99
CA CYS A 477 9.05 -22.22 -26.57
C CYS A 477 10.30 -22.54 -25.70
N ARG A 478 11.48 -22.68 -26.32
CA ARG A 478 12.78 -22.83 -25.68
C ARG A 478 13.33 -21.44 -25.36
N ALA A 479 13.53 -21.14 -24.07
CA ALA A 479 14.39 -20.02 -23.70
C ALA A 479 15.81 -20.32 -24.16
N ARG A 480 16.61 -19.29 -24.50
CA ARG A 480 18.06 -19.38 -24.74
C ARG A 480 18.70 -20.19 -23.60
N ALA A 481 19.01 -21.45 -23.87
CA ALA A 481 20.04 -22.19 -23.18
C ALA A 481 21.30 -22.03 -24.02
N ASP A 482 22.41 -21.73 -23.35
CA ASP A 482 23.73 -21.91 -23.90
C ASP A 482 23.82 -23.30 -24.55
N ASP A 483 24.56 -23.36 -25.66
CA ASP A 483 24.62 -24.50 -26.58
C ASP A 483 24.79 -25.86 -25.89
N ASN A 484 24.02 -26.84 -26.39
CA ASN A 484 24.00 -28.28 -26.07
C ASN A 484 23.10 -28.72 -24.90
N ASP A 485 21.83 -29.00 -25.17
CA ASP A 485 21.30 -30.34 -24.90
C ASP A 485 20.01 -30.65 -25.69
N VAL A 486 19.79 -31.94 -25.83
CA VAL A 486 18.89 -32.70 -26.69
C VAL A 486 17.40 -32.53 -26.31
N THR A 487 16.56 -32.82 -27.30
CA THR A 487 15.10 -32.89 -27.31
C THR A 487 14.42 -33.39 -26.02
N ASP A 488 13.72 -32.50 -25.33
CA ASP A 488 12.67 -32.85 -24.37
C ASP A 488 11.37 -32.13 -24.73
N ASP A 489 10.24 -32.83 -24.61
CA ASP A 489 8.86 -32.37 -24.85
C ASP A 489 8.36 -31.44 -23.72
N SER A 490 9.28 -31.04 -22.84
CA SER A 490 9.11 -30.20 -21.66
C SER A 490 9.37 -28.71 -21.95
N ALA A 491 8.96 -28.23 -23.12
CA ALA A 491 9.07 -26.80 -23.42
C ALA A 491 8.39 -25.98 -22.29
N PRO A 492 9.11 -25.06 -21.62
CA PRO A 492 8.57 -24.35 -20.47
C PRO A 492 7.32 -23.55 -20.88
N ASP A 493 6.18 -23.84 -20.25
CA ASP A 493 4.92 -23.15 -20.53
C ASP A 493 4.92 -21.75 -19.92
N TRP A 494 5.48 -20.79 -20.66
CA TRP A 494 5.62 -19.42 -20.18
C TRP A 494 4.28 -18.71 -20.05
N PRO A 495 4.11 -17.87 -19.01
CA PRO A 495 2.95 -17.01 -18.91
C PRO A 495 2.94 -15.98 -20.04
N LEU A 496 1.74 -15.65 -20.54
CA LEU A 496 1.57 -14.63 -21.56
C LEU A 496 2.01 -13.24 -21.06
N LEU A 497 1.82 -12.97 -19.77
CA LEU A 497 2.21 -11.73 -19.10
C LEU A 497 3.04 -12.03 -17.85
N ALA A 498 4.19 -11.35 -17.74
CA ALA A 498 5.14 -11.48 -16.63
C ALA A 498 5.81 -10.13 -16.37
N PRO A 499 6.11 -9.78 -15.11
CA PRO A 499 6.79 -8.53 -14.81
C PRO A 499 8.24 -8.55 -15.30
N LEU A 500 8.66 -7.49 -15.99
CA LEU A 500 10.05 -7.31 -16.43
C LEU A 500 11.00 -6.98 -15.27
N THR A 501 10.48 -6.33 -14.24
CA THR A 501 11.21 -6.03 -13.01
C THR A 501 10.39 -6.50 -11.82
N ILE A 502 10.97 -7.40 -11.03
CA ILE A 502 10.34 -7.89 -9.81
C ILE A 502 10.51 -6.84 -8.71
N PRO A 503 9.42 -6.32 -8.11
CA PRO A 503 9.53 -5.40 -6.99
C PRO A 503 10.25 -6.05 -5.81
N GLY A 504 11.12 -5.33 -5.10
CA GLY A 504 11.83 -5.81 -3.91
C GLY A 504 10.97 -6.05 -2.66
N THR A 505 9.67 -6.29 -2.82
CA THR A 505 8.79 -6.68 -1.71
C THR A 505 8.90 -8.17 -1.46
N ALA A 506 8.98 -8.61 -0.20
CA ALA A 506 9.08 -10.03 0.16
C ALA A 506 8.02 -10.92 -0.51
N ALA A 507 6.77 -10.46 -0.64
CA ALA A 507 5.71 -11.21 -1.30
C ALA A 507 5.91 -11.35 -2.83
N ALA A 508 6.58 -10.40 -3.47
CA ALA A 508 6.93 -10.51 -4.88
C ALA A 508 8.17 -11.40 -5.05
N GLN A 509 9.20 -11.23 -4.22
CA GLN A 509 10.38 -12.10 -4.20
C GLN A 509 9.97 -13.57 -3.99
N ALA A 510 9.23 -13.91 -2.93
CA ALA A 510 8.77 -15.27 -2.67
C ALA A 510 7.93 -15.89 -3.81
N ARG A 511 7.13 -15.07 -4.52
CA ARG A 511 6.35 -15.54 -5.68
C ARG A 511 7.25 -15.88 -6.87
N HIS A 512 8.30 -15.12 -7.09
CA HIS A 512 9.20 -15.27 -8.23
C HIS A 512 10.40 -16.19 -7.93
N GLU A 513 10.72 -16.44 -6.66
CA GLU A 513 11.70 -17.44 -6.21
C GLU A 513 11.26 -18.88 -6.56
N THR A 514 9.94 -19.14 -6.57
CA THR A 514 9.36 -20.47 -6.85
C THR A 514 9.08 -20.72 -8.34
N GLY A 515 9.63 -19.89 -9.24
CA GLY A 515 9.46 -20.03 -10.70
C GLY A 515 8.10 -19.60 -11.25
N ALA A 516 7.19 -19.07 -10.41
CA ALA A 516 5.92 -18.53 -10.89
C ALA A 516 6.13 -17.12 -11.48
N GLU A 517 6.54 -17.06 -12.75
CA GLU A 517 6.74 -15.80 -13.49
C GLU A 517 5.44 -15.00 -13.78
N THR A 518 4.32 -15.35 -13.17
CA THR A 518 3.03 -14.68 -13.42
C THR A 518 2.86 -13.44 -12.56
N TYR A 519 2.16 -12.45 -13.09
CA TYR A 519 1.66 -11.33 -12.28
C TYR A 519 0.76 -11.82 -11.14
N ALA A 520 0.89 -11.20 -9.97
CA ALA A 520 -0.22 -11.21 -9.02
C ALA A 520 -1.42 -10.46 -9.64
N PRO A 521 -2.67 -10.97 -9.55
CA PRO A 521 -3.82 -10.32 -10.17
C PRO A 521 -3.99 -8.85 -9.78
N ASP A 522 -3.72 -8.49 -8.52
CA ASP A 522 -3.79 -7.09 -8.08
C ASP A 522 -2.64 -6.23 -8.63
N ALA A 523 -1.47 -6.81 -8.88
CA ALA A 523 -0.35 -6.12 -9.51
C ALA A 523 -0.66 -5.83 -10.99
N LEU A 524 -1.19 -6.80 -11.74
CA LEU A 524 -1.68 -6.56 -13.11
C LEU A 524 -2.79 -5.50 -13.13
N GLY A 525 -3.72 -5.57 -12.17
CA GLY A 525 -4.75 -4.55 -12.02
C GLY A 525 -4.20 -3.15 -11.71
N ARG A 526 -3.10 -3.05 -10.96
CA ARG A 526 -2.40 -1.78 -10.73
C ARG A 526 -1.73 -1.29 -11.99
N LEU A 527 -1.02 -2.14 -12.73
CA LEU A 527 -0.40 -1.80 -14.02
C LEU A 527 -1.43 -1.16 -14.96
N VAL A 528 -2.54 -1.84 -15.19
CA VAL A 528 -3.62 -1.34 -16.07
C VAL A 528 -4.17 -0.01 -15.57
N ARG A 529 -4.50 0.13 -14.28
CA ARG A 529 -5.01 1.41 -13.74
C ARG A 529 -3.99 2.54 -13.85
N THR A 530 -2.71 2.27 -13.59
CA THR A 530 -1.65 3.28 -13.69
C THR A 530 -1.48 3.71 -15.14
N ALA A 531 -1.45 2.78 -16.09
CA ALA A 531 -1.37 3.09 -17.53
C ALA A 531 -2.56 3.95 -17.99
N LEU A 532 -3.79 3.57 -17.65
CA LEU A 532 -5.00 4.34 -17.98
C LEU A 532 -4.96 5.76 -17.39
N ARG A 533 -4.54 5.92 -16.13
CA ARG A 533 -4.40 7.24 -15.49
C ARG A 533 -3.34 8.11 -16.15
N ARG A 534 -2.19 7.53 -16.52
CA ARG A 534 -1.12 8.25 -17.23
C ARG A 534 -1.64 8.76 -18.57
N LEU A 535 -2.32 7.91 -19.34
CA LEU A 535 -2.92 8.28 -20.62
C LEU A 535 -4.01 9.34 -20.46
N GLN A 536 -4.87 9.21 -19.44
CA GLN A 536 -5.89 10.21 -19.13
C GLN A 536 -5.25 11.60 -18.94
N VAL A 537 -4.21 11.69 -18.11
CA VAL A 537 -3.51 12.97 -17.85
C VAL A 537 -2.89 13.53 -19.12
N GLU A 538 -2.31 12.69 -19.97
CA GLU A 538 -1.72 13.11 -21.24
C GLU A 538 -2.75 13.61 -22.24
N LEU A 539 -3.81 12.83 -22.48
CA LEU A 539 -4.87 13.19 -23.42
C LEU A 539 -5.64 14.43 -22.95
N GLN A 540 -5.80 14.61 -21.63
CA GLN A 540 -6.37 15.83 -21.06
C GLN A 540 -5.45 17.04 -21.28
N ARG A 541 -4.12 16.87 -21.17
CA ARG A 541 -3.15 17.94 -21.48
C ARG A 541 -3.16 18.32 -22.96
N TRP A 542 -3.43 17.37 -23.85
CA TRP A 542 -3.53 17.63 -25.29
C TRP A 542 -4.88 18.21 -25.71
N GLY A 543 -5.83 18.39 -24.78
CA GLY A 543 -7.17 18.90 -25.09
C GLY A 543 -8.04 17.92 -25.88
N VAL A 544 -7.68 16.63 -25.91
CA VAL A 544 -8.39 15.59 -26.68
C VAL A 544 -9.60 15.04 -25.91
N LEU A 545 -9.57 15.06 -24.58
CA LEU A 545 -10.65 14.55 -23.74
C LEU A 545 -11.64 15.63 -23.31
N SER A 546 -12.93 15.31 -23.42
CA SER A 546 -13.96 16.03 -22.69
C SER A 546 -13.83 15.79 -21.16
N LEU A 547 -14.42 16.66 -20.35
CA LEU A 547 -14.46 16.47 -18.88
C LEU A 547 -15.13 15.14 -18.49
N TRP A 548 -16.13 14.72 -19.27
CA TRP A 548 -16.84 13.47 -19.04
C TRP A 548 -15.98 12.25 -19.37
N ASP A 549 -15.28 12.26 -20.51
CA ASP A 549 -14.38 11.16 -20.90
C ASP A 549 -13.19 11.02 -19.95
N ALA A 550 -12.66 12.15 -19.46
CA ALA A 550 -11.62 12.15 -18.46
C ALA A 550 -12.10 11.50 -17.15
N ALA A 551 -13.30 11.85 -16.67
CA ALA A 551 -13.90 11.23 -15.49
C ALA A 551 -14.18 9.73 -15.69
N GLN A 552 -14.57 9.33 -16.90
CA GLN A 552 -14.82 7.95 -17.26
C GLN A 552 -13.54 7.11 -17.27
N LEU A 553 -12.47 7.60 -17.88
CA LEU A 553 -11.15 6.95 -17.84
C LEU A 553 -10.61 6.84 -16.41
N GLN A 554 -10.81 7.87 -15.58
CA GLN A 554 -10.37 7.88 -14.19
C GLN A 554 -10.98 6.73 -13.36
N LYS A 555 -12.25 6.39 -13.64
CA LYS A 555 -12.99 5.30 -12.99
C LYS A 555 -12.77 3.93 -13.65
N THR A 556 -12.14 3.90 -14.82
CA THR A 556 -11.95 2.67 -15.59
C THR A 556 -10.99 1.71 -14.89
N SER A 557 -11.43 0.47 -14.77
CA SER A 557 -10.68 -0.63 -14.16
C SER A 557 -10.58 -1.83 -15.11
N ALA A 558 -9.78 -2.83 -14.76
CA ALA A 558 -9.74 -4.10 -15.48
C ALA A 558 -11.14 -4.74 -15.69
N HIS A 559 -12.08 -4.52 -14.77
CA HIS A 559 -13.44 -5.01 -14.92
C HIS A 559 -14.27 -4.16 -15.89
N ALA A 560 -14.04 -2.84 -15.91
CA ALA A 560 -14.67 -1.92 -16.88
C ALA A 560 -14.27 -2.30 -18.32
N LEU A 561 -12.99 -2.58 -18.56
CA LEU A 561 -12.49 -3.07 -19.86
C LEU A 561 -13.20 -4.36 -20.33
N ARG A 562 -13.45 -5.30 -19.41
CA ARG A 562 -14.27 -6.49 -19.68
C ARG A 562 -15.72 -6.13 -20.02
N HIS A 563 -16.32 -5.16 -19.35
CA HIS A 563 -17.67 -4.71 -19.67
C HIS A 563 -17.73 -4.05 -21.06
N THR A 564 -16.66 -3.35 -21.46
CA THR A 564 -16.52 -2.83 -22.82
C THR A 564 -16.60 -3.95 -23.85
N PHE A 565 -15.89 -5.08 -23.66
CA PHE A 565 -16.02 -6.25 -24.53
C PHE A 565 -17.48 -6.73 -24.65
N GLY A 566 -18.15 -6.96 -23.51
CA GLY A 566 -19.52 -7.48 -23.52
C GLY A 566 -20.51 -6.54 -24.21
N THR A 567 -20.33 -5.23 -24.02
CA THR A 567 -21.17 -4.21 -24.65
C THR A 567 -20.91 -4.11 -26.15
N ASP A 568 -19.63 -4.08 -26.57
CA ASP A 568 -19.24 -4.03 -27.99
C ASP A 568 -19.67 -5.30 -28.75
N ALA A 569 -19.49 -6.48 -28.16
CA ALA A 569 -19.94 -7.74 -28.77
C ALA A 569 -21.45 -7.76 -28.99
N THR A 570 -22.22 -7.31 -28.00
CA THR A 570 -23.69 -7.24 -28.12
C THR A 570 -24.10 -6.20 -29.17
N ALA A 571 -23.45 -5.02 -29.18
CA ALA A 571 -23.71 -3.97 -30.16
C ALA A 571 -23.42 -4.42 -31.60
N ARG A 572 -22.44 -5.31 -31.81
CA ARG A 572 -22.12 -5.93 -33.10
C ARG A 572 -23.06 -7.07 -33.49
N GLY A 573 -24.08 -7.37 -32.68
CA GLY A 573 -25.07 -8.42 -32.95
C GLY A 573 -24.59 -9.83 -32.63
N VAL A 574 -23.55 -10.00 -31.81
CA VAL A 574 -23.15 -11.35 -31.34
C VAL A 574 -24.27 -11.92 -30.46
N PRO A 575 -24.74 -13.17 -30.71
CA PRO A 575 -25.78 -13.80 -29.89
C PRO A 575 -25.44 -13.81 -28.40
N ILE A 576 -26.44 -13.52 -27.54
CA ILE A 576 -26.24 -13.32 -26.10
C ILE A 576 -25.69 -14.56 -25.38
N ASP A 577 -26.04 -15.76 -25.84
CA ASP A 577 -25.53 -17.04 -25.36
C ASP A 577 -24.04 -17.20 -25.68
N VAL A 578 -23.60 -16.78 -26.87
CA VAL A 578 -22.18 -16.74 -27.25
C VAL A 578 -21.43 -15.73 -26.38
N VAL A 579 -21.97 -14.52 -26.17
CA VAL A 579 -21.38 -13.53 -25.26
C VAL A 579 -21.31 -14.07 -23.83
N GLN A 580 -22.33 -14.78 -23.35
CA GLN A 580 -22.35 -15.43 -22.03
C GLN A 580 -21.25 -16.49 -21.92
N GLN A 581 -21.03 -17.31 -22.96
CA GLN A 581 -20.01 -18.34 -22.99
C GLN A 581 -18.60 -17.74 -22.97
N ILE A 582 -18.33 -16.75 -23.84
CA ILE A 582 -17.04 -16.04 -23.89
C ILE A 582 -16.78 -15.34 -22.54
N LEU A 583 -17.79 -14.66 -21.99
CA LEU A 583 -17.69 -14.04 -20.67
C LEU A 583 -17.79 -15.05 -19.51
N GLY A 584 -18.03 -16.33 -19.77
CA GLY A 584 -18.27 -17.39 -18.78
C GLY A 584 -19.11 -16.92 -17.60
N HIS A 585 -20.27 -16.34 -17.90
CA HIS A 585 -21.29 -16.01 -16.92
C HIS A 585 -22.09 -17.26 -16.56
N ALA A 586 -22.40 -17.45 -15.28
CA ALA A 586 -23.14 -18.63 -14.83
C ALA A 586 -24.64 -18.54 -15.14
N SER A 587 -25.16 -17.35 -15.40
CA SER A 587 -26.56 -17.09 -15.72
C SER A 587 -26.66 -16.06 -16.84
N LEU A 588 -27.62 -16.26 -17.74
CA LEU A 588 -27.97 -15.32 -18.81
C LEU A 588 -28.47 -13.98 -18.26
N ALA A 589 -29.06 -13.96 -17.06
CA ALA A 589 -29.48 -12.72 -16.41
C ALA A 589 -28.29 -11.75 -16.21
N THR A 590 -27.09 -12.28 -15.93
CA THR A 590 -25.87 -11.48 -15.82
C THR A 590 -25.39 -10.92 -17.16
N THR A 591 -25.65 -11.62 -18.26
CA THR A 591 -25.26 -11.15 -19.61
C THR A 591 -26.30 -10.19 -20.20
N SER A 592 -27.57 -10.33 -19.80
CA SER A 592 -28.69 -9.48 -20.27
C SER A 592 -28.50 -7.99 -19.97
N ILE A 593 -27.61 -7.66 -19.03
CA ILE A 593 -27.21 -6.27 -18.74
C ILE A 593 -26.66 -5.55 -19.98
N TYR A 594 -25.99 -6.26 -20.90
CA TYR A 594 -25.37 -5.66 -22.08
C TYR A 594 -26.38 -5.34 -23.18
N VAL A 595 -27.42 -6.18 -23.33
CA VAL A 595 -28.53 -5.92 -24.26
C VAL A 595 -29.32 -4.69 -23.81
N LYS A 596 -29.64 -4.61 -22.52
CA LYS A 596 -30.34 -3.45 -21.95
C LYS A 596 -29.51 -2.17 -22.09
N ALA A 597 -28.19 -2.26 -21.89
CA ALA A 597 -27.26 -1.15 -22.09
C ALA A 597 -27.26 -0.62 -23.54
N GLN A 598 -27.35 -1.52 -24.52
CA GLN A 598 -27.44 -1.14 -25.93
C GLN A 598 -28.76 -0.45 -26.25
N GLN A 599 -29.90 -1.00 -25.79
CA GLN A 599 -31.22 -0.41 -26.02
C GLN A 599 -31.31 1.03 -25.50
N GLN A 600 -30.71 1.32 -24.35
CA GLN A 600 -30.65 2.68 -23.80
C GLN A 600 -29.84 3.64 -24.67
N ARG A 601 -28.67 3.23 -25.17
CA ARG A 601 -27.85 4.08 -26.07
C ARG A 601 -28.48 4.33 -27.43
N VAL A 602 -29.48 3.55 -27.82
CA VAL A 602 -30.26 3.79 -29.05
C VAL A 602 -31.36 4.83 -28.80
N LEU A 603 -31.77 5.01 -27.54
CA LEU A 603 -32.77 6.01 -27.12
C LEU A 603 -32.14 7.39 -26.83
N GLU A 604 -30.86 7.42 -26.44
CA GLU A 604 -30.00 8.61 -26.34
C GLU A 604 -29.47 9.02 -27.70
#